data_AF-E1X5N5-F1
#
_entry.id   AF-E1X5N5-F1
#
_cell.length_a   1.000
_cell.length_b   1.000
_cell.length_c   1.000
_cell.angle_alpha   90.00
_cell.angle_beta   90.00
_cell.angle_gamma   90.00
#
_symmetry.space_group_name_H-M   'P 1'
#
loop_
_entity.id
_entity.type
_entity.pdbx_description
1 polymer ?
#
loop_
_entity_poly.entity_id
_entity_poly.type
_entity_poly.pdbx_seq_one_letter_code
_entity_poly.pdbx_strand_id
1 'polypeptide(L)'
;MIKILVLLTFLLSSNNLFAQAKKSSFEYTNEIHGKIAKIKDISPNEFIGTLEELKADLDNFFDHKRKVCNGEFSSLILVASSPKDGGGNKLSDQERSLCFRELKALQSTYINNLFLARKRFLTWSFEKSVKDLDAQREQAIKSLQESFDKKRKTKRE
;
A
#
# COMPACT_ATOMS: atom_id res chain seq x y z
N MET A 1 -4.32 55.20 -9.38
CA MET A 1 -4.71 54.40 -8.19
C MET A 1 -4.93 52.90 -8.47
N ILE A 2 -5.35 52.50 -9.69
CA ILE A 2 -5.61 51.08 -10.04
C ILE A 2 -4.35 50.19 -10.03
N LYS A 3 -3.16 50.73 -10.33
CA LYS A 3 -1.91 49.96 -10.40
C LYS A 3 -1.35 49.50 -9.04
N ILE A 4 -1.75 50.12 -7.93
CA ILE A 4 -1.28 49.74 -6.58
C ILE A 4 -2.13 48.61 -5.99
N LEU A 5 -3.41 48.52 -6.38
CA LEU A 5 -4.31 47.48 -5.90
C LEU A 5 -3.95 46.08 -6.42
N VAL A 6 -3.39 45.99 -7.64
CA VAL A 6 -2.99 44.73 -8.29
C VAL A 6 -1.71 44.15 -7.69
N LEU A 7 -0.83 44.99 -7.13
CA LEU A 7 0.39 44.50 -6.47
C LEU A 7 0.11 43.91 -5.08
N LEU A 8 -0.92 44.41 -4.38
CA LEU A 8 -1.30 43.92 -3.05
C LEU A 8 -1.96 42.53 -3.09
N THR A 9 -2.71 42.23 -4.15
CA THR A 9 -3.35 40.91 -4.31
C THR A 9 -2.37 39.80 -4.70
N PHE A 10 -1.21 40.13 -5.29
CA PHE A 10 -0.17 39.15 -5.60
C PHE A 10 0.72 38.79 -4.40
N LEU A 11 0.75 39.64 -3.36
CA LEU A 11 1.52 39.42 -2.13
C LEU A 11 0.74 38.64 -1.05
N LEU A 12 -0.58 38.49 -1.21
CA LEU A 12 -1.44 37.80 -0.22
C LEU A 12 -1.72 36.33 -0.56
N SER A 13 -1.31 35.85 -1.74
CA SER A 13 -1.57 34.47 -2.20
C SER A 13 -0.45 33.46 -1.90
N SER A 14 0.67 33.88 -1.28
CA SER A 14 1.84 33.02 -1.03
C SER A 14 1.90 32.34 0.35
N ASN A 15 0.90 32.54 1.23
CA ASN A 15 0.95 32.01 2.61
C ASN A 15 0.08 30.76 2.86
N ASN A 16 -0.39 30.06 1.83
CA ASN A 16 -0.98 28.72 2.00
C ASN A 16 0.09 27.63 1.90
N LEU A 17 1.15 27.76 2.70
CA LEU A 17 2.04 26.64 2.97
C LEU A 17 1.29 25.70 3.91
N PHE A 18 0.85 24.57 3.35
CA PHE A 18 0.20 23.45 4.01
C PHE A 18 0.82 23.18 5.39
N ALA A 19 0.10 23.55 6.44
CA ALA A 19 0.25 22.92 7.74
C ALA A 19 -0.39 21.53 7.67
N GLN A 20 0.26 20.60 6.98
CA GLN A 20 -0.07 19.18 7.12
C GLN A 20 0.37 18.80 8.53
N ALA A 21 -0.60 18.62 9.44
CA ALA A 21 -0.33 18.11 10.77
C ALA A 21 0.48 16.81 10.63
N LYS A 22 1.76 16.84 11.00
CA LYS A 22 2.61 15.65 10.99
C LYS A 22 1.98 14.65 11.96
N LYS A 23 1.39 13.58 11.41
CA LYS A 23 0.89 12.45 12.20
C LYS A 23 1.95 12.02 13.21
N SER A 24 1.54 11.69 14.43
CA SER A 24 2.49 11.24 15.44
C SER A 24 3.11 9.89 15.03
N SER A 25 4.32 9.59 15.51
CA SER A 25 4.99 8.29 15.25
C SER A 25 4.13 7.10 15.70
N PHE A 26 3.32 7.32 16.74
CA PHE A 26 2.38 6.34 17.27
C PHE A 26 1.20 6.11 16.32
N GLU A 27 0.55 7.18 15.84
CA GLU A 27 -0.53 7.10 14.85
C GLU A 27 -0.08 6.41 13.57
N TYR A 28 1.12 6.75 13.09
CA TYR A 28 1.69 6.11 11.90
C TYR A 28 1.94 4.61 12.14
N THR A 29 2.44 4.23 13.32
CA THR A 29 2.63 2.80 13.66
C THR A 29 1.28 2.06 13.66
N ASN A 30 0.25 2.62 14.30
CA ASN A 30 -1.09 2.01 14.31
C ASN A 30 -1.70 1.90 12.91
N GLU A 31 -1.49 2.90 12.05
CA GLU A 31 -1.92 2.86 10.65
C GLU A 31 -1.28 1.67 9.91
N ILE A 32 0.03 1.47 10.07
CA ILE A 32 0.74 0.35 9.45
C ILE A 32 0.24 -1.00 9.96
N HIS A 33 0.01 -1.14 11.27
CA HIS A 33 -0.60 -2.35 11.83
C HIS A 33 -1.97 -2.63 11.21
N GLY A 34 -2.80 -1.58 11.05
CA GLY A 34 -4.09 -1.68 10.39
C GLY A 34 -3.98 -2.09 8.91
N LYS A 35 -3.03 -1.50 8.17
CA LYS A 35 -2.74 -1.86 6.78
C LYS A 35 -2.32 -3.34 6.67
N ILE A 36 -1.38 -3.80 7.50
CA ILE A 36 -0.91 -5.19 7.53
C ILE A 36 -2.06 -6.17 7.84
N ALA A 37 -2.91 -5.84 8.81
CA ALA A 37 -4.03 -6.70 9.19
C ALA A 37 -5.04 -6.91 8.05
N LYS A 38 -5.25 -5.89 7.21
CA LYS A 38 -6.20 -5.91 6.09
C LYS A 38 -5.68 -6.61 4.84
N ILE A 39 -4.36 -6.84 4.70
CA ILE A 39 -3.76 -7.47 3.51
C ILE A 39 -4.46 -8.79 3.16
N LYS A 40 -4.71 -9.62 4.17
CA LYS A 40 -5.32 -10.93 3.98
C LYS A 40 -6.72 -10.84 3.35
N ASP A 41 -7.40 -9.71 3.47
CA ASP A 41 -8.77 -9.47 3.05
C ASP A 41 -8.87 -8.65 1.76
N ILE A 42 -7.73 -8.36 1.10
CA ILE A 42 -7.71 -7.70 -0.21
C ILE A 42 -8.47 -8.58 -1.23
N SER A 43 -9.34 -7.93 -2.00
CA SER A 43 -10.08 -8.60 -3.06
C SER A 43 -9.14 -9.08 -4.17
N PRO A 44 -9.31 -10.30 -4.72
CA PRO A 44 -8.45 -10.81 -5.78
C PRO A 44 -8.29 -9.89 -6.99
N ASN A 45 -9.34 -9.19 -7.42
CA ASN A 45 -9.29 -8.29 -8.57
C ASN A 45 -8.43 -7.04 -8.35
N GLU A 46 -8.24 -6.62 -7.10
CA GLU A 46 -7.50 -5.42 -6.72
C GLU A 46 -6.08 -5.74 -6.20
N PHE A 47 -5.78 -7.03 -6.04
CA PHE A 47 -4.57 -7.51 -5.37
C PHE A 47 -3.28 -6.88 -5.87
N ILE A 48 -3.09 -6.80 -7.20
CA ILE A 48 -1.85 -6.27 -7.79
C ILE A 48 -1.66 -4.79 -7.46
N GLY A 49 -2.68 -3.96 -7.72
CA GLY A 49 -2.59 -2.51 -7.48
C GLY A 49 -2.41 -2.18 -6.01
N THR A 50 -3.23 -2.76 -5.13
CA THR A 50 -3.11 -2.50 -3.68
C THR A 50 -1.78 -2.99 -3.10
N LEU A 51 -1.22 -4.09 -3.62
CA LEU A 51 0.08 -4.58 -3.15
C LEU A 51 1.23 -3.65 -3.55
N GLU A 52 1.21 -3.11 -4.76
CA GLU A 52 2.23 -2.16 -5.24
C GLU A 52 2.25 -0.88 -4.40
N GLU A 53 1.07 -0.31 -4.12
CA GLU A 53 0.92 0.86 -3.26
C GLU A 53 1.44 0.58 -1.84
N LEU A 54 1.08 -0.58 -1.27
CA LEU A 54 1.43 -0.91 0.10
C LEU A 54 2.92 -1.24 0.27
N LYS A 55 3.57 -1.77 -0.76
CA LYS A 55 4.96 -2.21 -0.69
C LYS A 55 5.91 -1.08 -0.30
N ALA A 56 5.79 0.08 -0.94
CA ALA A 56 6.65 1.23 -0.66
C ALA A 56 6.48 1.73 0.79
N ASP A 57 5.24 1.85 1.25
CA ASP A 57 4.90 2.26 2.62
C ASP A 57 5.51 1.31 3.67
N LEU A 58 5.36 0.00 3.45
CA LEU A 58 5.85 -1.02 4.40
C LEU A 58 7.37 -1.14 4.39
N ASP A 59 8.01 -1.11 3.22
CA ASP A 59 9.47 -1.19 3.11
C ASP A 59 10.12 0.00 3.83
N ASN A 60 9.58 1.21 3.63
CA ASN A 60 10.02 2.42 4.33
C ASN A 60 9.80 2.32 5.85
N PHE A 61 8.64 1.86 6.28
CA PHE A 61 8.35 1.68 7.70
C PHE A 61 9.29 0.67 8.37
N PHE A 62 9.50 -0.50 7.76
CA PHE A 62 10.36 -1.52 8.31
C PHE A 62 11.82 -1.10 8.35
N ASP A 63 12.30 -0.37 7.33
CA ASP A 63 13.63 0.21 7.34
C ASP A 63 13.79 1.23 8.48
N HIS A 64 12.84 2.16 8.60
CA HIS A 64 12.85 3.15 9.67
C HIS A 64 12.84 2.50 11.06
N LYS A 65 11.95 1.53 11.31
CA LYS A 65 11.89 0.82 12.61
C LYS A 65 13.17 0.04 12.88
N ARG A 66 13.80 -0.56 11.87
CA ARG A 66 15.09 -1.23 12.02
C ARG A 66 16.18 -0.26 12.48
N LYS A 67 16.25 0.92 11.86
CA LYS A 67 17.19 1.98 12.25
C LYS A 67 16.93 2.52 13.65
N VAL A 68 15.67 2.65 14.05
CA VAL A 68 15.30 2.97 15.46
C VAL A 68 15.78 1.87 16.41
N CYS A 69 15.53 0.59 16.11
CA CYS A 69 16.03 -0.51 16.94
C CYS A 69 17.57 -0.55 16.99
N ASN A 70 18.26 -0.20 15.91
CA ASN A 70 19.73 -0.07 15.88
C ASN A 70 20.26 1.11 16.71
N GLY A 71 19.39 2.03 17.14
CA GLY A 71 19.79 3.27 17.83
C GLY A 71 20.36 4.33 16.89
N GLU A 72 20.07 4.25 15.58
CA GLU A 72 20.42 5.30 14.60
C GLU A 72 19.52 6.55 14.76
N PHE A 73 18.34 6.38 15.36
CA PHE A 73 17.39 7.45 15.67
C PHE A 73 16.86 7.32 17.11
N SER A 74 16.65 8.45 17.78
CA SER A 74 16.03 8.50 19.11
C SER A 74 14.52 8.22 19.01
N SER A 75 13.99 7.36 19.89
CA SER A 75 12.55 7.07 20.00
C SER A 75 11.76 8.18 20.72
N LEU A 76 12.45 9.12 21.38
CA LEU A 76 11.85 10.26 22.09
C LEU A 76 11.90 11.53 21.25
N ILE A 77 10.75 11.95 20.74
CA ILE A 77 10.43 13.34 20.43
C ILE A 77 9.50 13.78 21.56
N LEU A 78 9.77 14.93 22.20
CA LEU A 78 9.17 15.49 23.44
C LEU A 78 9.95 15.04 24.70
N VAL A 79 10.74 15.89 25.37
CA VAL A 79 10.34 17.12 26.06
C VAL A 79 11.41 18.23 25.89
N ALA A 80 10.96 19.40 25.47
CA ALA A 80 11.76 20.62 25.46
C ALA A 80 11.91 21.18 26.87
N SER A 81 12.92 20.75 27.64
CA SER A 81 13.45 21.48 28.81
C SER A 81 14.55 20.71 29.54
N SER A 82 15.71 20.47 28.92
CA SER A 82 16.95 20.17 29.67
C SER A 82 18.18 20.55 28.85
N PRO A 83 19.14 21.29 29.41
CA PRO A 83 20.35 21.69 28.69
C PRO A 83 21.23 20.46 28.46
N LYS A 84 21.61 20.28 27.20
CA LYS A 84 22.62 19.39 26.63
C LYS A 84 23.52 18.65 27.64
N ASP A 85 23.34 17.34 27.70
CA ASP A 85 24.46 16.40 27.69
C ASP A 85 24.39 15.56 26.40
N GLY A 86 25.52 15.51 25.68
CA GLY A 86 25.64 14.99 24.32
C GLY A 86 25.60 13.47 24.22
N GLY A 87 24.43 12.88 24.46
CA GLY A 87 24.17 11.46 24.17
C GLY A 87 22.71 11.28 23.81
N GLY A 88 22.39 11.15 22.52
CA GLY A 88 21.05 10.74 22.11
C GLY A 88 20.72 9.42 22.82
N ASN A 89 19.59 9.37 23.53
CA ASN A 89 19.15 8.20 24.30
C ASN A 89 19.07 6.97 23.38
N LYS A 90 20.15 6.19 23.35
CA LYS A 90 20.18 4.87 22.70
C LYS A 90 19.39 3.90 23.57
N LEU A 91 18.63 3.02 22.92
CA LEU A 91 17.94 1.93 23.60
C LEU A 91 18.95 1.09 24.40
N SER A 92 18.60 0.71 25.62
CA SER A 92 19.32 -0.33 26.36
C SER A 92 19.28 -1.66 25.60
N ASP A 93 20.18 -2.59 25.93
CA ASP A 93 20.21 -3.90 25.27
C ASP A 93 18.88 -4.67 25.42
N GLN A 94 18.20 -4.50 26.56
CA GLN A 94 16.88 -5.08 26.79
C GLN A 94 15.81 -4.42 25.89
N GLU A 95 15.76 -3.10 25.83
CA GLU A 95 14.82 -2.37 24.95
C GLU A 95 15.08 -2.64 23.47
N ARG A 96 16.35 -2.75 23.06
CA ARG A 96 16.74 -3.13 21.70
C ARG A 96 16.25 -4.53 21.36
N SER A 97 16.44 -5.50 22.26
CA SER A 97 15.97 -6.87 22.09
C SER A 97 14.44 -6.92 21.94
N LEU A 98 13.71 -6.17 22.78
CA LEU A 98 12.25 -6.04 22.67
C LEU A 98 11.82 -5.42 21.33
N CYS A 99 12.48 -4.34 20.90
CA CYS A 99 12.22 -3.66 19.63
C CYS A 99 12.35 -4.62 18.43
N PHE A 100 13.44 -5.39 18.38
CA PHE A 100 13.64 -6.37 17.31
C PHE A 100 12.64 -7.52 17.35
N ARG A 101 12.23 -7.95 18.54
CA ARG A 101 11.21 -9.00 18.70
C ARG A 101 9.86 -8.53 18.15
N GLU A 102 9.45 -7.30 18.46
CA GLU A 102 8.23 -6.69 17.93
C GLU A 102 8.29 -6.51 16.41
N LEU A 103 9.41 -5.98 15.90
CA LEU A 103 9.63 -5.82 14.46
C LEU A 103 9.54 -7.17 13.72
N LYS A 104 10.16 -8.22 14.26
CA LYS A 104 10.08 -9.58 13.71
C LYS A 104 8.66 -10.13 13.72
N ALA A 105 7.92 -9.95 14.80
CA ALA A 105 6.52 -10.40 14.90
C ALA A 105 5.62 -9.69 13.87
N LEU A 106 5.82 -8.39 13.68
CA LEU A 106 5.10 -7.59 12.70
C LEU A 106 5.43 -8.03 11.26
N GLN A 107 6.70 -8.22 10.94
CA GLN A 107 7.14 -8.72 9.63
C GLN A 107 6.59 -10.12 9.35
N SER A 108 6.59 -11.01 10.35
CA SER A 108 6.02 -12.35 10.22
C SER A 108 4.52 -12.29 9.91
N THR A 109 3.79 -11.40 10.59
CA THR A 109 2.36 -11.16 10.33
C THR A 109 2.13 -10.63 8.91
N TYR A 110 2.94 -9.67 8.46
CA TYR A 110 2.91 -9.17 7.10
C TYR A 110 3.10 -10.28 6.07
N ILE A 111 4.15 -11.09 6.22
CA ILE A 111 4.46 -12.20 5.30
C ILE A 111 3.31 -13.21 5.25
N ASN A 112 2.77 -13.60 6.40
CA ASN A 112 1.65 -14.55 6.47
C ASN A 112 0.39 -14.01 5.78
N ASN A 113 0.01 -12.76 6.05
CA ASN A 113 -1.16 -12.15 5.44
C ASN A 113 -0.99 -11.98 3.93
N LEU A 114 0.21 -11.57 3.50
CA LEU A 114 0.56 -11.47 2.08
C LEU A 114 0.46 -12.82 1.37
N PHE A 115 0.96 -13.87 1.99
CA PHE A 115 0.89 -15.22 1.44
C PHE A 115 -0.57 -15.67 1.26
N LEU A 116 -1.42 -15.44 2.26
CA LEU A 116 -2.85 -15.76 2.18
C LEU A 116 -3.55 -15.00 1.05
N ALA A 117 -3.32 -13.69 0.95
CA ALA A 117 -3.89 -12.85 -0.10
C ALA A 117 -3.43 -13.31 -1.49
N ARG A 118 -2.13 -13.60 -1.65
CA ARG A 118 -1.56 -14.08 -2.92
C ARG A 118 -2.15 -15.42 -3.34
N LYS A 119 -2.33 -16.34 -2.39
CA LYS A 119 -2.99 -17.63 -2.66
C LYS A 119 -4.41 -17.44 -3.19
N ARG A 120 -5.21 -16.58 -2.54
CA ARG A 120 -6.58 -16.25 -2.98
C ARG A 120 -6.59 -15.65 -4.39
N PHE A 121 -5.68 -14.70 -4.66
CA PHE A 121 -5.53 -14.10 -5.97
C PHE A 121 -5.24 -15.14 -7.05
N LEU A 122 -4.26 -16.02 -6.83
CA LEU A 122 -3.88 -17.04 -7.79
C LEU A 122 -5.01 -18.03 -8.07
N THR A 123 -5.72 -18.47 -7.02
CA THR A 123 -6.90 -19.35 -7.17
C THR A 123 -7.98 -18.68 -8.01
N TRP A 124 -8.35 -17.44 -7.67
CA TRP A 124 -9.36 -16.68 -8.42
C TRP A 124 -8.94 -16.44 -9.88
N SER A 125 -7.67 -16.07 -10.10
CA SER A 125 -7.13 -15.81 -11.44
C SER A 125 -7.19 -17.07 -12.30
N PHE A 126 -6.82 -18.22 -11.73
CA PHE A 126 -6.91 -19.50 -12.42
C PHE A 126 -8.35 -19.88 -12.77
N GLU A 127 -9.27 -19.80 -11.82
CA GLU A 127 -10.68 -20.10 -12.04
C GLU A 127 -11.30 -19.20 -13.12
N LYS A 128 -10.93 -17.91 -13.11
CA LYS A 128 -11.35 -16.96 -14.13
C LYS A 128 -10.81 -17.33 -15.50
N SER A 129 -9.52 -17.64 -15.62
CA SER A 129 -8.91 -18.04 -16.89
C SER A 129 -9.54 -19.30 -17.48
N VAL A 130 -9.90 -20.28 -16.66
CA VAL A 130 -10.60 -21.50 -17.12
C VAL A 130 -11.99 -21.15 -17.66
N LYS A 131 -12.76 -20.33 -16.94
CA LYS A 131 -14.09 -19.88 -17.38
C LYS A 131 -14.03 -19.08 -18.69
N ASP A 132 -13.07 -18.16 -18.79
CA ASP A 132 -12.88 -17.34 -19.99
C ASP A 132 -12.51 -18.22 -21.20
N LEU A 133 -11.69 -19.26 -20.99
CA LEU A 133 -11.31 -20.21 -22.03
C LEU A 133 -12.51 -21.03 -22.53
N ASP A 134 -13.34 -21.54 -21.62
CA ASP A 134 -14.56 -22.27 -21.98
C ASP A 134 -15.55 -21.38 -22.75
N ALA A 135 -15.74 -20.13 -22.30
CA ALA A 135 -16.59 -19.16 -22.97
C ALA A 135 -16.09 -18.86 -24.40
N GLN A 136 -14.77 -18.70 -24.58
CA GLN A 136 -14.18 -18.50 -25.90
C GLN A 136 -14.39 -19.71 -26.82
N ARG A 137 -14.25 -20.94 -26.30
CA ARG A 137 -14.53 -22.16 -27.06
C ARG A 137 -15.98 -22.18 -27.53
N GLU A 138 -16.93 -21.94 -26.63
CA GLU A 138 -18.35 -21.94 -26.96
C GLU A 138 -18.70 -20.86 -27.99
N GLN A 139 -18.15 -19.66 -27.83
CA GLN A 139 -18.32 -18.57 -28.78
C GLN A 139 -17.75 -18.93 -30.16
N ALA A 140 -16.58 -19.57 -30.22
CA ALA A 140 -15.97 -19.99 -31.48
C ALA A 140 -16.81 -21.08 -32.18
N ILE A 141 -17.30 -22.09 -31.43
CA ILE A 141 -18.18 -23.14 -31.97
C ILE A 141 -19.48 -22.54 -32.49
N LYS A 142 -20.10 -21.63 -31.73
CA LYS A 142 -21.33 -20.94 -32.12
C LYS A 142 -21.12 -20.13 -33.41
N SER A 143 -20.07 -19.34 -33.47
CA SER A 143 -19.72 -18.56 -34.67
C SER A 143 -19.48 -19.46 -35.89
N LEU A 144 -18.81 -20.60 -35.69
CA LEU A 144 -18.61 -21.60 -36.73
C LEU A 144 -19.95 -22.15 -37.25
N GLN A 145 -20.85 -22.59 -36.36
CA GLN A 145 -22.18 -23.10 -36.72
C GLN A 145 -22.99 -22.06 -37.50
N GLU A 146 -23.05 -20.82 -37.01
CA GLU A 146 -23.74 -19.71 -37.67
C GLU A 146 -23.22 -19.47 -39.11
N SER A 147 -21.91 -19.61 -39.32
CA SER A 147 -21.30 -19.46 -40.65
C SER A 147 -21.73 -20.54 -41.65
N PHE A 148 -21.91 -21.78 -41.19
CA PHE A 148 -22.37 -22.90 -42.01
C PHE A 148 -23.88 -22.82 -42.29
N ASP A 149 -24.67 -22.45 -41.29
CA ASP A 149 -26.12 -22.29 -41.43
C ASP A 149 -26.48 -21.15 -42.38
N LYS A 150 -25.72 -20.04 -42.36
CA LYS A 150 -25.88 -18.93 -43.30
C LYS A 150 -25.62 -19.37 -44.75
N LYS A 151 -24.53 -20.10 -45.02
CA LYS A 151 -24.23 -20.65 -46.36
C LYS A 151 -25.33 -21.59 -46.88
N ARG A 152 -25.98 -22.33 -45.99
CA ARG A 152 -27.04 -23.28 -46.36
C ARG A 152 -28.33 -22.58 -46.79
N LYS A 153 -28.63 -21.40 -46.24
CA LYS A 153 -29.77 -20.57 -46.65
C LYS A 153 -29.56 -19.94 -48.04
N THR A 154 -28.37 -19.41 -48.33
CA THR A 154 -28.04 -18.78 -49.62
C THR A 154 -28.02 -19.74 -50.81
N LYS A 155 -27.91 -21.06 -50.57
CA LYS A 155 -27.88 -22.08 -51.64
C LYS A 155 -29.26 -22.65 -52.00
N ARG A 156 -30.32 -22.26 -51.28
CA ARG A 156 -31.71 -22.72 -51.47
C ARG A 156 -32.63 -21.63 -52.04
N GLU A 157 -32.12 -20.42 -52.21
CA GLU A 157 -32.71 -19.32 -52.99
C GLU A 157 -32.14 -19.36 -54.42
#